data_AF-A0A7J6IHG5-F1
#
_entry.id   AF-A0A7J6IHG5-F1
#
_cell.length_a   1.000
_cell.length_b   1.000
_cell.length_c   1.000
_cell.angle_alpha   90.00
_cell.angle_beta   90.00
_cell.angle_gamma   90.00
#
_symmetry.space_group_name_H-M   'P 1'
#
loop_
_entity.id
_entity.type
_entity.pdbx_description
1 polymer ?
#
loop_
_entity_poly.entity_id
_entity_poly.type
_entity_poly.pdbx_seq_one_letter_code
_entity_poly.pdbx_strand_id
1 'polypeptide(L)'
;MNQGKNKSSTASSGHGKRDKTTEINEAHDMYHLGHCFDLLRQAIMCKPDLTVEIANTTLNGVTGFGTEHQCINWEDLMNWMKMFE
;
A
#
# COMPACT_ATOMS: atom_id res chain seq x y z
N MET A 1 -51.24 29.23 34.78
CA MET A 1 -51.27 27.94 35.49
C MET A 1 -51.53 26.80 34.50
N ASN A 2 -50.59 25.90 34.29
CA ASN A 2 -50.81 24.46 34.55
C ASN A 2 -49.47 23.71 34.47
N GLN A 3 -49.20 22.89 35.48
CA GLN A 3 -47.98 22.10 35.64
C GLN A 3 -48.16 20.71 35.03
N GLY A 4 -47.06 20.15 34.51
CA GLY A 4 -46.65 18.78 34.79
C GLY A 4 -47.04 17.68 33.81
N LYS A 5 -46.02 17.02 33.23
CA LYS A 5 -45.72 15.59 33.49
C LYS A 5 -44.36 15.21 32.88
N ASN A 6 -43.41 14.88 33.76
CA ASN A 6 -42.16 14.19 33.44
C ASN A 6 -42.43 12.74 33.02
N LYS A 7 -41.70 12.25 32.01
CA LYS A 7 -41.29 10.84 31.93
C LYS A 7 -39.84 10.77 31.48
N SER A 8 -38.97 10.43 32.42
CA SER A 8 -37.61 9.97 32.15
C SER A 8 -37.67 8.45 32.07
N SER A 9 -37.20 7.83 30.98
CA SER A 9 -36.87 6.41 30.90
C SER A 9 -35.99 6.15 29.68
N THR A 10 -34.77 5.76 29.99
CA THR A 10 -33.67 5.27 29.15
C THR A 10 -34.07 4.29 28.04
N ALA A 11 -33.47 4.45 26.85
CA ALA A 11 -33.10 3.34 25.98
C ALA A 11 -31.95 3.77 25.05
N SER A 12 -30.74 3.33 25.42
CA SER A 12 -29.62 3.19 24.49
C SER A 12 -30.05 2.31 23.33
N SER A 13 -29.95 2.83 22.10
CA SER A 13 -29.58 2.09 20.88
C SER A 13 -29.84 3.01 19.68
N GLY A 14 -28.91 3.94 19.46
CA GLY A 14 -28.86 4.66 18.19
C GLY A 14 -28.29 3.73 17.13
N HIS A 15 -29.15 2.98 16.44
CA HIS A 15 -28.77 2.29 15.21
C HIS A 15 -28.57 3.36 14.13
N GLY A 16 -27.40 4.01 14.15
CA GLY A 16 -26.96 4.88 13.08
C GLY A 16 -26.85 4.03 11.80
N LYS A 17 -27.72 4.29 10.83
CA LYS A 17 -27.63 3.73 9.49
C LYS A 17 -26.22 3.98 8.96
N ARG A 18 -25.40 2.93 8.90
CA ARG A 18 -24.11 2.98 8.19
C ARG A 18 -24.43 3.30 6.74
N ASP A 19 -23.88 4.41 6.26
CA ASP A 19 -24.00 4.82 4.88
C ASP A 19 -23.30 3.77 4.02
N LYS A 20 -24.11 3.01 3.28
CA LYS A 20 -23.63 1.94 2.40
C LYS A 20 -22.62 2.47 1.40
N THR A 21 -22.70 3.75 1.03
CA THR A 21 -21.82 4.44 0.07
C THR A 21 -20.39 4.60 0.58
N THR A 22 -20.19 4.79 1.89
CA THR A 22 -18.85 4.94 2.48
C THR A 22 -18.11 3.60 2.52
N GLU A 23 -18.83 2.50 2.81
CA GLU A 23 -18.24 1.14 2.87
C GLU A 23 -17.80 0.60 1.49
N ILE A 24 -18.49 0.96 0.40
CA ILE A 24 -18.10 0.55 -0.97
C ILE A 24 -16.84 1.27 -1.44
N ASN A 25 -16.65 2.53 -1.03
CA ASN A 25 -15.51 3.35 -1.46
C ASN A 25 -14.20 2.88 -0.80
N GLU A 26 -14.24 2.49 0.47
CA GLU A 26 -13.05 1.98 1.18
C GLU A 26 -12.62 0.58 0.68
N ALA A 27 -13.57 -0.30 0.39
CA ALA A 27 -13.27 -1.63 -0.16
C ALA A 27 -12.75 -1.57 -1.61
N HIS A 28 -13.23 -0.61 -2.40
CA HIS A 28 -12.73 -0.35 -3.74
C HIS A 28 -11.27 0.14 -3.71
N ASP A 29 -10.90 0.97 -2.74
CA ASP A 29 -9.54 1.50 -2.59
C ASP A 29 -8.53 0.40 -2.24
N MET A 30 -8.87 -0.51 -1.31
CA MET A 30 -7.95 -1.60 -0.93
C MET A 30 -7.70 -2.61 -2.05
N TYR A 31 -8.69 -2.87 -2.91
CA TYR A 31 -8.51 -3.74 -4.08
C TYR A 31 -7.60 -3.09 -5.14
N HIS A 32 -7.78 -1.78 -5.40
CA HIS A 32 -6.94 -0.99 -6.32
C HIS A 32 -5.51 -0.79 -5.80
N LEU A 33 -5.29 -0.82 -4.49
CA LEU A 33 -3.93 -0.87 -3.97
C LEU A 33 -3.36 -2.29 -4.06
N GLY A 34 -4.19 -3.31 -3.79
CA GLY A 34 -3.79 -4.72 -3.75
C GLY A 34 -3.16 -5.24 -5.05
N HIS A 35 -3.75 -4.95 -6.21
CA HIS A 35 -3.14 -5.38 -7.48
C HIS A 35 -1.83 -4.63 -7.79
N CYS A 36 -1.69 -3.34 -7.43
CA CYS A 36 -0.45 -2.58 -7.61
C CYS A 36 0.68 -3.18 -6.76
N PHE A 37 0.38 -3.51 -5.50
CA PHE A 37 1.34 -4.20 -4.64
C PHE A 37 1.71 -5.58 -5.18
N ASP A 38 0.77 -6.34 -5.75
CA ASP A 38 1.11 -7.63 -6.36
C ASP A 38 1.98 -7.47 -7.62
N LEU A 39 1.72 -6.46 -8.46
CA LEU A 39 2.58 -6.14 -9.61
C LEU A 39 4.01 -5.76 -9.16
N LEU A 40 4.14 -4.93 -8.12
CA LEU A 40 5.45 -4.58 -7.54
C LEU A 40 6.17 -5.80 -6.97
N ARG A 41 5.45 -6.65 -6.22
CA ARG A 41 5.99 -7.91 -5.67
C ARG A 41 6.47 -8.82 -6.79
N GLN A 42 5.67 -9.01 -7.84
CA GLN A 42 6.04 -9.82 -9.01
C GLN A 42 7.28 -9.25 -9.72
N ALA A 43 7.34 -7.92 -9.91
CA ALA A 43 8.50 -7.27 -10.53
C ALA A 43 9.79 -7.52 -9.73
N ILE A 44 9.77 -7.32 -8.40
CA ILE A 44 10.93 -7.53 -7.52
C ILE A 44 11.36 -9.01 -7.52
N MET A 45 10.40 -9.94 -7.48
CA MET A 45 10.73 -11.38 -7.46
C MET A 45 11.26 -11.91 -8.79
N CYS A 46 10.76 -11.40 -9.92
CA CYS A 46 11.17 -11.85 -11.24
C CYS A 46 12.48 -11.20 -11.70
N LYS A 47 12.80 -10.00 -11.21
CA LYS A 47 14.02 -9.26 -11.51
C LYS A 47 14.65 -8.70 -10.23
N PRO A 48 15.11 -9.57 -9.32
CA PRO A 48 15.75 -9.10 -8.09
C PRO A 48 17.10 -8.47 -8.41
N ASP A 49 17.49 -7.51 -7.59
CA ASP A 49 18.88 -7.11 -7.49
C ASP A 49 19.67 -8.22 -6.76
N LEU A 50 20.71 -8.73 -7.42
CA LEU A 50 21.56 -9.81 -6.90
C LEU A 50 22.91 -9.29 -6.38
N THR A 51 23.10 -7.97 -6.35
CA THR A 51 24.32 -7.35 -5.82
C THR A 51 24.48 -7.69 -4.33
N VAL A 52 25.67 -8.17 -3.97
CA VAL A 52 26.04 -8.48 -2.59
C VAL A 52 26.76 -7.29 -1.99
N GLU A 53 26.21 -6.75 -0.90
CA GLU A 53 26.83 -5.69 -0.11
C GLU A 53 28.11 -6.17 0.59
N ILE A 54 29.15 -5.34 0.59
CA ILE A 54 30.42 -5.65 1.25
C ILE A 54 30.28 -5.43 2.76
N ALA A 55 30.64 -6.45 3.56
CA ALA A 55 30.61 -6.36 5.00
C ALA A 55 31.65 -5.34 5.52
N ASN A 56 31.19 -4.43 6.37
CA ASN A 56 32.02 -3.55 7.18
C ASN A 56 32.37 -4.25 8.49
N THR A 57 33.66 -4.57 8.66
CA THR A 57 34.17 -5.30 9.83
C THR A 57 34.07 -4.51 11.13
N THR A 58 34.18 -3.17 11.07
CA THR A 58 34.05 -2.30 12.25
C THR A 58 32.61 -2.22 12.73
N LEU A 59 31.64 -2.25 11.81
CA LEU A 59 30.20 -2.20 12.12
C LEU A 59 29.59 -3.59 12.37
N ASN A 60 30.35 -4.66 12.11
CA ASN A 60 29.87 -6.04 12.18
C ASN A 60 28.60 -6.27 11.31
N GLY A 61 28.52 -5.60 10.15
CA GLY A 61 27.33 -5.58 9.28
C GLY A 61 27.60 -4.95 7.91
N VAL A 62 26.58 -4.41 7.25
CA VAL A 62 26.70 -3.67 5.98
C VAL A 62 26.28 -2.22 6.17
N THR A 63 26.82 -1.31 5.37
CA THR A 63 26.46 0.12 5.39
C THR A 63 25.16 0.40 4.65
N GLY A 64 24.81 -0.44 3.67
CA GLY A 64 23.67 -0.24 2.77
C GLY A 64 23.88 0.85 1.71
N PHE A 65 25.13 1.34 1.54
CA PHE A 65 25.48 2.39 0.59
C PHE A 65 26.88 2.16 0.03
N GLY A 66 27.09 2.61 -1.22
CA GLY A 66 28.40 2.62 -1.88
C GLY A 66 28.71 1.38 -2.70
N THR A 67 27.87 0.35 -2.65
CA THR A 67 27.96 -0.81 -3.53
C THR A 67 27.37 -0.46 -4.90
N GLU A 68 28.06 -0.86 -5.97
CA GLU A 68 27.59 -0.62 -7.33
C GLU A 68 26.51 -1.65 -7.70
N HIS A 69 25.37 -1.16 -8.17
CA HIS A 69 24.25 -1.97 -8.62
C HIS A 69 24.18 -1.98 -10.14
N GLN A 70 23.79 -3.11 -10.72
CA GLN A 70 23.58 -3.21 -12.16
C GLN A 70 22.14 -2.84 -12.53
N CYS A 71 21.99 -1.63 -13.07
CA CYS A 71 20.70 -1.12 -13.52
C CYS A 71 20.32 -1.64 -14.91
N ILE A 72 19.03 -1.57 -15.22
CA ILE A 72 18.52 -1.81 -16.58
C ILE A 72 18.78 -0.56 -17.42
N ASN A 73 19.25 -0.73 -18.65
CA ASN A 73 19.27 0.36 -19.61
C ASN A 73 17.83 0.73 -20.01
N TRP A 74 17.39 1.91 -19.57
CA TRP A 74 16.03 2.38 -19.80
C TRP A 74 15.75 2.67 -21.27
N GLU A 75 16.73 3.20 -22.01
CA GLU A 75 16.57 3.51 -23.42
C GLU A 75 16.35 2.23 -24.24
N ASP A 76 17.17 1.20 -24.02
CA ASP A 76 17.04 -0.09 -24.69
C ASP A 76 15.68 -0.75 -24.38
N LEU A 77 15.24 -0.69 -23.12
CA LEU A 77 13.94 -1.20 -22.72
C LEU A 77 12.80 -0.49 -23.46
N MET A 78 12.82 0.85 -23.48
CA MET A 78 11.79 1.63 -24.15
C MET A 78 11.80 1.42 -25.67
N ASN A 79 12.98 1.26 -26.27
CA ASN A 79 13.10 0.94 -27.70
C ASN A 79 12.56 -0.45 -28.03
N TRP A 80 12.82 -1.46 -27.18
CA TRP A 80 12.23 -2.78 -27.31
C TRP A 80 10.70 -2.76 -27.19
N MET A 81 10.13 -1.99 -26.24
CA MET A 81 8.67 -1.89 -26.04
C MET A 81 7.95 -1.35 -27.28
N LYS A 82 8.50 -0.35 -27.96
CA LYS A 82 7.92 0.24 -29.19
C LYS A 82 7.75 -0.77 -30.34
N MET A 83 8.48 -1.89 -30.34
CA MET A 83 8.31 -2.93 -31.37
C MET A 83 6.98 -3.68 -31.24
N PHE A 84 6.30 -3.57 -30.08
CA PHE A 84 5.06 -4.25 -29.77
C PHE A 84 3.87 -3.28 -29.64
N GLU A 85 4.07 -1.98 -29.93
CA GLU A 85 3.00 -1.02 -30.23
C GLU A 85 2.54 -1.16 -31.68
#